data_AF-A0A5I1HJN4-F1
#
_entry.id   AF-A0A5I1HJN4-F1
#
_cell.length_a   1.000
_cell.length_b   1.000
_cell.length_c   1.000
_cell.angle_alpha   90.00
_cell.angle_beta   90.00
_cell.angle_gamma   90.00
#
_symmetry.space_group_name_H-M   'P 1'
#
loop_
_entity.id
_entity.type
_entity.pdbx_description
1 polymer ?
#
loop_
_entity_poly.entity_id
_entity_poly.type
_entity_poly.pdbx_seq_one_letter_code
_entity_poly.pdbx_strand_id
1 'polypeptide(L)' 'MTHTVKTIPDMLIETYGNQTEVARRLSCHRNTVRRYLYDKEARYHAIVNGVLMIHQGGRGIYDRNQH' A
#
# COMPACT_ATOMS: atom_id res chain seq x y z
N MET A 1 0.53 13.95 19.39
CA MET A 1 0.29 13.76 17.95
C MET A 1 0.26 12.26 17.68
N THR A 2 -0.86 11.70 17.25
CA THR A 2 -0.96 10.26 16.91
C THR A 2 -0.61 10.08 15.44
N HIS A 3 0.51 9.42 15.15
CA HIS A 3 0.85 9.02 13.79
C HIS A 3 0.04 7.79 13.40
N THR A 4 -0.55 7.81 12.21
CA THR A 4 -1.22 6.63 11.65
C THR A 4 -0.28 5.95 10.67
N VAL A 5 0.07 4.70 10.99
CA VAL A 5 0.80 3.81 10.08
C VAL A 5 -0.19 2.72 9.64
N LYS A 6 -0.36 2.59 8.33
CA LYS A 6 -1.24 1.61 7.69
C LYS A 6 -0.54 0.94 6.52
N THR A 7 -1.11 -0.15 6.04
CA THR A 7 -0.73 -0.79 4.78
C THR A 7 -1.81 -0.61 3.71
N ILE A 8 -1.48 -0.93 2.46
CA ILE A 8 -2.40 -0.98 1.33
C ILE A 8 -3.54 -1.98 1.59
N PRO A 9 -3.29 -3.20 2.10
CA PRO A 9 -4.36 -4.08 2.58
C PRO A 9 -5.35 -3.40 3.53
N ASP A 10 -4.87 -2.64 4.52
CA ASP A 10 -5.74 -1.94 5.48
C ASP A 10 -6.61 -0.89 4.79
N MET A 11 -6.02 -0.07 3.92
CA MET A 11 -6.77 0.92 3.14
C MET A 11 -7.76 0.27 2.15
N LEU A 12 -7.47 -0.94 1.67
CA LEU A 12 -8.41 -1.70 0.85
C LEU A 12 -9.58 -2.21 1.66
N ILE A 13 -9.38 -2.65 2.90
CA ILE A 13 -10.49 -2.99 3.80
C ILE A 13 -11.39 -1.76 4.01
N GLU A 14 -10.80 -0.58 4.25
CA GLU A 14 -11.54 0.69 4.44
C GLU A 14 -12.30 1.16 3.19
N THR A 15 -11.90 0.73 2.00
CA THR A 15 -12.49 1.11 0.71
C THR A 15 -13.25 -0.03 0.05
N TYR A 16 -13.56 -1.10 0.80
CA TYR A 16 -14.27 -2.29 0.30
C TYR A 16 -13.60 -2.92 -0.94
N GLY A 17 -12.27 -2.92 -0.97
CA GLY A 17 -11.46 -3.47 -2.05
C GLY A 17 -11.27 -2.54 -3.26
N ASN A 18 -11.75 -1.29 -3.20
CA ASN A 18 -11.63 -0.36 -4.31
C ASN A 18 -10.21 0.19 -4.48
N GLN A 19 -9.41 -0.50 -5.29
CA GLN A 19 -8.03 -0.11 -5.59
C GLN A 19 -7.89 1.28 -6.23
N THR A 20 -8.88 1.74 -7.00
CA THR A 20 -8.84 3.07 -7.63
C THR A 20 -9.00 4.17 -6.58
N GLU A 21 -9.87 3.98 -5.59
CA GLU A 21 -10.04 4.93 -4.49
C GLU A 21 -8.80 4.97 -3.59
N VAL A 22 -8.18 3.83 -3.29
CA VAL A 22 -6.90 3.78 -2.57
C VAL A 22 -5.81 4.53 -3.34
N ALA A 23 -5.72 4.31 -4.65
CA ALA A 23 -4.77 5.00 -5.52
C ALA A 23 -4.99 6.52 -5.52
N ARG A 24 -6.25 6.97 -5.54
CA ARG A 24 -6.64 8.39 -5.44
C ARG A 24 -6.21 8.99 -4.11
N ARG A 25 -6.46 8.31 -2.99
CA ARG A 25 -6.07 8.77 -1.64
C ARG A 25 -4.56 8.86 -1.48
N LEU A 26 -3.81 7.93 -2.07
CA LEU A 26 -2.34 7.89 -2.01
C LEU A 26 -1.65 8.68 -3.12
N SER A 27 -2.40 9.35 -4.01
CA SER A 27 -1.87 10.04 -5.19
C SER A 27 -0.89 9.17 -6.01
N CYS A 28 -1.21 7.89 -6.18
CA CYS A 28 -0.37 6.93 -6.89
C CYS A 28 -1.14 6.21 -8.00
N HIS A 29 -0.43 5.48 -8.87
CA HIS A 29 -1.08 4.70 -9.91
C HIS A 29 -1.73 3.44 -9.33
N ARG A 30 -2.90 3.03 -9.83
CA ARG A 30 -3.60 1.81 -9.38
C ARG A 30 -2.71 0.56 -9.44
N ASN A 31 -1.81 0.46 -10.42
CA ASN A 31 -0.85 -0.64 -10.50
C ASN A 31 0.09 -0.71 -9.29
N THR A 32 0.42 0.42 -8.65
CA THR A 32 1.22 0.45 -7.42
C THR A 32 0.44 -0.20 -6.27
N VAL A 33 -0.86 0.11 -6.15
CA VAL A 33 -1.75 -0.54 -5.18
C VAL A 33 -1.82 -2.05 -5.43
N ARG A 34 -1.99 -2.46 -6.70
CA ARG A 34 -2.02 -3.88 -7.09
C ARG A 34 -0.72 -4.63 -6.76
N ARG A 35 0.45 -3.98 -6.87
CA ARG A 35 1.75 -4.61 -6.57
C ARG A 35 1.90 -4.98 -5.10
N TYR A 36 1.38 -4.14 -4.20
CA TYR A 36 1.50 -4.33 -2.75
C TYR A 36 0.20 -4.80 -2.09
N LEU A 37 -0.75 -5.30 -2.88
CA LEU A 37 -2.06 -5.80 -2.45
C LEU A 37 -1.96 -6.86 -1.34
N TYR A 38 -0.89 -7.66 -1.35
CA TYR A 38 -0.68 -8.76 -0.42
C TYR A 38 0.40 -8.49 0.63
N ASP A 39 0.99 -7.28 0.64
CA ASP A 39 2.05 -6.93 1.58
C ASP A 39 1.45 -6.52 2.94
N LYS A 40 0.94 -7.52 3.68
CA LYS A 40 0.30 -7.35 4.99
C LYS A 40 1.31 -7.05 6.10
N GLU A 41 2.56 -7.46 5.91
CA GLU A 41 3.63 -7.29 6.89
C GLU A 41 4.42 -5.98 6.72
N ALA A 42 3.97 -5.10 5.82
CA ALA A 42 4.65 -3.83 5.52
C ALA A 42 6.13 -3.99 5.12
N ARG A 43 6.47 -5.13 4.48
CA ARG A 43 7.87 -5.47 4.14
C ARG A 43 8.41 -4.57 3.03
N TYR A 44 7.54 -4.15 2.11
CA TYR A 44 7.92 -3.41 0.91
C TYR A 44 7.31 -2.00 0.85
N HIS A 45 6.26 -1.74 1.63
CA HIS A 45 5.63 -0.42 1.70
C HIS A 45 5.04 -0.14 3.08
N ALA A 46 4.84 1.15 3.36
CA ALA A 46 4.06 1.63 4.49
C ALA A 46 3.34 2.91 4.10
N ILE A 47 2.16 3.16 4.68
CA ILE A 47 1.43 4.41 4.53
C ILE A 47 1.55 5.16 5.86
N VAL A 48 2.24 6.29 5.84
CA VAL A 48 2.48 7.10 7.04
C VAL A 48 1.73 8.41 6.87
N ASN A 49 0.72 8.65 7.73
CA ASN A 49 -0.14 9.83 7.68
C ASN A 49 -0.74 10.08 6.28
N GLY A 50 -1.13 9.02 5.57
CA GLY A 50 -1.71 9.08 4.22
C GLY A 50 -0.69 9.16 3.08
N VAL A 51 0.62 9.20 3.37
CA VAL A 51 1.67 9.22 2.35
C VAL A 51 2.21 7.81 2.13
N LEU A 52 2.25 7.36 0.88
CA LEU A 52 2.82 6.06 0.50
C LEU A 52 4.35 6.13 0.51
N MET A 53 4.96 5.39 1.43
CA MET A 53 6.39 5.15 1.53
C MET A 53 6.71 3.78 0.94
N ILE A 54 7.66 3.72 0.02
CA ILE A 54 8.11 2.47 -0.63
C ILE A 54 9.56 2.23 -0.23
N HIS A 55 9.90 0.97 0.07
CA HIS A 55 11.27 0.58 0.33
C HIS A 55 12.15 0.81 -0.91
N GLN A 56 13.13 1.73 -0.79
CA GLN A 56 13.89 2.23 -1.93
C GLN A 56 14.80 1.17 -2.57
N GLY A 57 15.40 0.28 -1.76
CA GLY A 57 16.19 -0.86 -2.24
C GLY A 57 15.36 -1.99 -2.85
N GLY A 58 14.03 -1.91 -2.75
CA GLY A 58 13.08 -2.91 -3.25
C GLY A 58 12.12 -2.35 -4.29
N ARG A 59 12.43 -1.20 -4.94
CA ARG A 59 11.56 -0.64 -5.99
C ARG A 59 11.36 -1.67 -7.12
N GLY A 60 10.16 -2.24 -7.20
CA GLY A 60 9.82 -3.27 -8.19
C GLY A 60 9.98 -4.70 -7.69
N ILE A 61 10.59 -4.90 -6.52
CA ILE A 61 10.57 -6.17 -5.79
C ILE A 61 9.28 -6.19 -4.98
N TYR A 62 8.29 -6.91 -5.48
CA TYR A 62 7.08 -7.25 -4.75
C TYR A 62 6.88 -8.75 -4.91
N ASP A 63 6.68 -9.45 -3.80
CA ASP A 63 6.43 -10.88 -3.87
C ASP A 63 4.98 -11.10 -4.34
N ARG A 64 4.85 -11.65 -5.56
CA ARG A 64 3.57 -12.01 -6.19
C ARG A 64 2.96 -13.28 -5.61
N ASN A 65 3.73 -14.06 -4.85
CA ASN A 65 3.32 -15.36 -4.31
C ASN A 65 3.00 -15.30 -2.80
N GLN A 66 2.83 -14.10 -2.23
CA GLN A 66 2.23 -13.93 -0.89
C GLN A 66 0.74 -14.27 -0.94
N HIS A 67 0.41 -15.56 -1.01
CA HIS A 67 -0.95 -16.08 -0.86
C HIS A 67 -1.23 -16.38 0.62
#